data_AF-A0A8T5QD05-F1
#
_entry.id   AF-A0A8T5QD05-F1
#
_cell.length_a   1.000
_cell.length_b   1.000
_cell.length_c   1.000
_cell.angle_alpha   90.00
_cell.angle_beta   90.00
_cell.angle_gamma   90.00
#
_symmetry.space_group_name_H-M   'P 1'
#
loop_
_entity.id
_entity.type
_entity.pdbx_description
1 polymer ?
#
loop_
_entity_poly.entity_id
_entity_poly.type
_entity_poly.pdbx_seq_one_letter_code
_entity_poly.pdbx_strand_id
1 'polypeptide(L)'
;MILEMRTAKITEKGQIAIPKEIREMKGFQEGEKIAVLAYKDHVELRPLKAVSEKIDFTKPGMQTALASEKVLGKDWLSKEEEQAWKDL
;
A
#
# COMPACT_ATOMS: atom_id res chain seq x y z
N MET A 1 3.54 14.47 -13.32
CA MET A 1 2.75 15.23 -14.32
C MET A 1 1.32 15.32 -13.79
N ILE A 2 0.73 16.51 -13.75
CA ILE A 2 -0.68 16.69 -13.34
C ILE A 2 -1.56 16.31 -14.54
N LEU A 3 -2.55 15.44 -14.33
CA LEU A 3 -3.48 15.01 -15.37
C LEU A 3 -4.69 15.95 -15.48
N GLU A 4 -5.21 16.42 -14.34
CA GLU A 4 -6.33 17.36 -14.28
C GLU A 4 -6.27 18.14 -12.96
N MET A 5 -6.70 19.41 -12.97
CA MET A 5 -6.81 20.27 -11.78
C MET A 5 -8.21 20.87 -11.70
N ARG A 6 -8.90 20.63 -10.59
CA ARG A 6 -10.25 21.15 -10.30
C ARG A 6 -10.28 21.65 -8.86
N THR A 7 -11.05 22.70 -8.60
CA THR A 7 -11.35 23.16 -7.24
C THR A 7 -12.71 22.64 -6.80
N ALA A 8 -12.82 22.16 -5.56
CA ALA A 8 -14.09 21.74 -4.95
C ALA A 8 -14.28 22.46 -3.61
N LYS A 9 -15.54 22.68 -3.22
CA LYS A 9 -15.88 23.22 -1.90
C LYS A 9 -15.98 22.09 -0.88
N ILE A 10 -15.48 22.34 0.32
CA ILE A 10 -15.70 21.49 1.48
C ILE A 10 -17.11 21.81 2.01
N THR A 11 -17.94 20.79 2.19
CA THR A 11 -19.29 20.96 2.75
C THR A 11 -19.22 21.21 4.27
N GLU A 12 -20.33 21.61 4.88
CA GLU A 12 -20.40 21.83 6.34
C GLU A 12 -20.00 20.59 7.17
N LYS A 13 -20.18 19.39 6.60
CA LYS A 13 -19.79 18.12 7.23
C LYS A 13 -18.34 17.71 6.94
N GLY A 14 -17.53 18.58 6.32
CA GLY A 14 -16.15 18.30 5.97
C GLY A 14 -15.99 17.36 4.76
N GLN A 15 -17.04 17.14 3.97
CA GLN A 15 -16.98 16.25 2.81
C GLN A 15 -16.55 16.99 1.55
N ILE A 16 -15.82 16.30 0.67
CA ILE A 16 -15.43 16.80 -0.65
C ILE A 16 -15.98 15.83 -1.70
N ALA A 17 -16.71 16.36 -2.67
CA ALA A 17 -17.16 15.58 -3.81
C ALA A 17 -16.02 15.42 -4.81
N ILE A 18 -15.65 14.17 -5.14
CA ILE A 18 -14.68 13.88 -6.21
C ILE A 18 -15.40 14.06 -7.56
N PRO A 19 -14.93 14.95 -8.46
CA PRO A 19 -15.49 15.13 -9.79
C PRO A 19 -15.60 13.80 -10.55
N LYS A 20 -16.64 13.69 -11.39
CA LYS A 20 -16.98 12.44 -12.09
C LYS A 20 -15.82 11.93 -12.95
N GLU A 21 -15.18 12.83 -13.67
CA GLU A 21 -14.06 12.57 -14.57
C GLU A 21 -12.87 11.95 -13.82
N ILE A 22 -12.57 12.49 -12.63
CA ILE A 22 -11.49 11.99 -11.76
C ILE A 22 -11.86 10.62 -11.18
N ARG A 23 -13.13 10.41 -10.78
CA ARG A 23 -13.62 9.12 -10.29
C ARG A 23 -13.46 8.02 -11.34
N GLU A 24 -13.88 8.28 -12.57
CA GLU A 24 -13.79 7.33 -13.67
C GLU A 24 -12.33 7.03 -14.04
N MET A 25 -11.48 8.05 -14.13
CA MET A 25 -10.06 7.89 -14.47
C MET A 25 -9.26 7.12 -13.42
N LYS A 26 -9.61 7.28 -12.13
CA LYS A 26 -8.89 6.65 -11.01
C LYS A 26 -9.60 5.44 -10.41
N GLY A 27 -10.70 5.00 -11.02
CA GLY A 27 -11.42 3.79 -10.62
C GLY A 27 -12.05 3.85 -9.23
N PHE A 28 -12.43 5.03 -8.75
CA PHE A 28 -13.17 5.15 -7.49
C PHE A 28 -14.62 4.69 -7.68
N GLN A 29 -15.01 3.59 -7.03
CA GLN A 29 -16.38 3.08 -7.07
C GLN A 29 -17.19 3.52 -5.84
N GLU A 30 -18.50 3.67 -6.02
CA GLU A 30 -19.41 3.97 -4.92
C GLU A 30 -19.40 2.84 -3.89
N GLY A 31 -19.36 3.21 -2.61
CA GLY A 31 -19.27 2.26 -1.49
C GLY A 31 -17.89 1.64 -1.27
N GLU A 32 -16.90 1.95 -2.12
CA GLU A 32 -15.53 1.46 -1.94
C GLU A 32 -14.83 2.20 -0.79
N LYS A 33 -14.08 1.44 0.03
CA LYS A 33 -13.18 2.02 1.02
C LYS A 33 -11.94 2.59 0.33
N ILE A 34 -11.53 3.78 0.74
CA ILE A 34 -10.35 4.47 0.22
C ILE A 34 -9.33 4.69 1.33
N ALA A 35 -8.05 4.72 0.98
CA ALA A 35 -7.00 5.15 1.89
C ALA A 35 -6.89 6.69 1.85
N VAL A 36 -6.91 7.31 3.02
CA VAL A 36 -6.72 8.76 3.22
C VAL A 36 -5.40 8.95 3.95
N LEU A 37 -4.41 9.54 3.28
CA LEU A 37 -3.07 9.77 3.81
C LEU A 37 -2.87 11.26 4.04
N ALA A 38 -2.56 11.64 5.28
CA ALA A 38 -2.26 13.03 5.63
C ALA A 38 -0.74 13.23 5.69
N TYR A 39 -0.24 14.12 4.84
CA TYR A 39 1.13 14.63 4.89
C TYR A 39 1.13 16.04 5.47
N LYS A 40 2.33 16.60 5.69
CA LYS A 40 2.49 17.94 6.28
C LYS A 40 1.85 19.04 5.42
N ASP A 41 1.84 18.86 4.12
CA ASP A 41 1.48 19.88 3.12
C ASP A 41 0.19 19.54 2.33
N HIS A 42 -0.18 18.25 2.25
CA HIS A 42 -1.34 17.81 1.47
C HIS A 42 -1.97 16.52 2.00
N VAL A 43 -3.16 16.22 1.49
CA VAL A 43 -3.85 14.93 1.69
C VAL A 43 -3.86 14.16 0.38
N GLU A 44 -3.54 12.88 0.42
CA GLU A 44 -3.62 11.99 -0.73
C GLU A 44 -4.73 10.95 -0.54
N LEU A 45 -5.55 10.77 -1.58
CA LEU A 45 -6.61 9.77 -1.63
C LEU A 45 -6.20 8.65 -2.59
N ARG A 46 -6.20 7.40 -2.11
CA ARG A 46 -5.87 6.23 -2.94
C ARG A 46 -6.99 5.17 -2.89
N PRO A 47 -7.41 4.61 -4.03
CA PRO A 47 -8.25 3.41 -4.05
C PRO A 47 -7.53 2.26 -3.35
N LEU A 48 -8.22 1.48 -2.52
CA LEU A 48 -7.58 0.37 -1.78
C LEU A 48 -7.08 -0.73 -2.72
N LYS A 49 -7.75 -0.99 -3.86
CA LYS A 49 -7.23 -1.91 -4.89
C LYS A 49 -5.83 -1.51 -5.38
N ALA A 50 -5.61 -0.21 -5.58
CA ALA A 50 -4.31 0.31 -5.99
C ALA A 50 -3.26 0.25 -4.87
N VAL A 51 -3.69 0.22 -3.60
CA VAL A 51 -2.80 -0.02 -2.46
C VAL A 51 -2.45 -1.51 -2.36
N SER A 52 -3.41 -2.43 -2.51
CA SER A 52 -3.14 -3.87 -2.51
C SER A 52 -2.27 -4.31 -3.68
N GLU A 53 -2.39 -3.70 -4.87
CA GLU A 53 -1.48 -3.94 -6.00
C GLU A 53 -0.09 -3.33 -5.82
N LYS A 54 0.05 -2.31 -4.96
CA LYS A 54 1.37 -1.77 -4.60
C LYS A 54 2.01 -2.54 -3.47
N ILE A 55 1.21 -3.07 -2.53
CA ILE A 55 1.55 -4.10 -1.53
C ILE A 55 1.31 -5.49 -2.17
N ASP A 56 1.75 -5.65 -3.40
CA ASP A 56 1.62 -6.91 -4.09
C ASP A 56 2.77 -7.82 -3.68
N PHE A 57 2.46 -8.80 -2.84
CA PHE A 57 3.38 -9.87 -2.44
C PHE A 57 3.85 -10.73 -3.62
N THR A 58 3.27 -10.53 -4.82
CA THR A 58 3.72 -11.16 -6.06
C THR A 58 4.79 -10.35 -6.81
N LYS A 59 5.29 -9.24 -6.25
CA LYS A 59 6.45 -8.54 -6.83
C LYS A 59 7.72 -9.42 -6.76
N PRO A 60 8.55 -9.40 -7.82
CA PRO A 60 9.65 -10.35 -7.99
C PRO A 60 10.66 -10.37 -6.84
N GLY A 61 10.89 -9.24 -6.14
CA GLY A 61 11.81 -9.19 -5.00
C GLY A 61 11.28 -9.85 -3.71
N MET A 62 9.96 -9.88 -3.51
CA MET A 62 9.36 -10.45 -2.29
C MET A 62 9.06 -11.95 -2.45
N GLN A 63 8.84 -12.41 -3.69
CA GLN A 63 8.73 -13.83 -4.02
C GLN A 63 10.02 -14.60 -3.70
N THR A 64 11.19 -14.03 -3.98
CA THR A 64 12.47 -14.66 -3.62
C THR A 64 12.63 -14.80 -2.11
N ALA A 65 12.27 -13.76 -1.34
CA ALA A 65 12.29 -13.83 0.12
C ALA A 65 11.34 -14.92 0.64
N LEU A 66 10.08 -14.95 0.20
CA LEU A 66 9.08 -15.95 0.59
C LEU A 66 9.44 -17.38 0.17
N ALA A 67 10.05 -17.56 -1.00
CA ALA A 67 10.51 -18.87 -1.47
C ALA A 67 11.72 -19.35 -0.66
N SER A 68 12.66 -18.44 -0.36
CA SER A 68 13.86 -18.75 0.41
C SER A 68 13.55 -19.05 1.87
N GLU A 69 12.57 -18.38 2.48
CA GLU A 69 12.16 -18.59 3.88
C GLU A 69 11.78 -20.05 4.16
N LYS A 70 11.02 -20.69 3.25
CA LYS A 70 10.61 -22.10 3.42
C LYS A 70 11.77 -23.09 3.44
N VAL A 71 12.86 -22.76 2.76
CA VAL A 71 14.05 -23.61 2.64
C VAL A 71 15.04 -23.27 3.75
N LEU A 72 15.42 -22.00 3.84
CA LEU A 72 16.47 -21.49 4.72
C LEU A 72 16.03 -21.42 6.20
N GLY A 73 14.72 -21.29 6.45
CA GLY A 73 14.21 -21.22 7.82
C GLY A 73 14.47 -22.50 8.63
N LYS A 74 14.65 -23.65 7.99
CA LYS A 74 15.01 -24.90 8.67
C LYS A 74 16.43 -24.86 9.22
N ASP A 75 17.32 -24.21 8.49
CA ASP A 75 18.73 -24.12 8.83
C ASP A 75 18.94 -23.00 9.86
N TRP A 76 18.35 -21.81 9.63
CA TRP A 76 18.45 -20.64 10.53
C TRP A 76 17.81 -20.83 11.90
N LEU A 77 16.74 -21.64 11.99
CA LEU A 77 16.05 -21.93 13.25
C LEU A 77 16.54 -23.25 13.89
N SER A 78 17.63 -23.82 13.38
CA SER A 78 18.25 -24.97 14.01
C SER A 78 18.89 -24.58 15.33
N LYS A 79 18.85 -25.50 16.31
CA LYS A 79 19.51 -25.30 17.61
C LYS A 79 21.02 -25.13 17.49
N GLU A 80 21.60 -25.69 16.43
CA GLU A 80 23.03 -25.61 16.12
C GLU A 80 23.41 -24.20 15.65
N GLU A 81 22.66 -23.61 14.73
CA GLU A 81 22.83 -22.20 14.35
C GLU A 81 22.57 -21.30 15.56
N GLU A 82 21.46 -21.45 16.27
CA GLU A 82 21.15 -20.62 17.45
C GLU A 82 22.27 -20.67 18.50
N GLN A 83 22.97 -21.80 18.64
CA GLN A 83 24.13 -21.92 19.50
C GLN A 83 25.38 -21.23 18.91
N ALA A 84 25.60 -21.28 17.60
CA ALA A 84 26.70 -20.60 16.91
C ALA A 84 26.58 -19.07 16.97
N TRP A 85 25.36 -18.53 17.04
CA TRP A 85 25.10 -17.10 17.16
C TRP A 85 25.14 -16.55 18.60
N LYS A 86 25.27 -17.40 19.63
CA LYS A 86 25.24 -16.94 21.04
C LYS A 86 26.42 -16.08 21.47
N ASP A 87 27.54 -16.17 20.77
CA ASP A 87 28.81 -15.53 21.14
C ASP A 87 29.23 -14.41 20.15
N LEU A 88 28.37 -14.07 19.19
CA LEU A 88 28.49 -12.94 18.26
C LEU A 88 27.71 -11.73 18.77
#